data_AF-A0A512DB26-F1
#
_entry.id   AF-A0A512DB26-F1
#
_cell.length_a   1.000
_cell.length_b   1.000
_cell.length_c   1.000
_cell.angle_alpha   90.00
_cell.angle_beta   90.00
_cell.angle_gamma   90.00
#
_symmetry.space_group_name_H-M   'P 1'
#
loop_
_entity.id
_entity.type
_entity.pdbx_description
1 polymer ?
#
loop_
_entity_poly.entity_id
_entity_poly.type
_entity_poly.pdbx_seq_one_letter_code
_entity_poly.pdbx_strand_id
1 'polypeptide(L)' 'MTETHVSEAAKRYVEAGRIAAAEARKAGTPEYDHRAHDRAVEHERRAAEALAAEQASTTPG' A
#
# COMPACT_ATOMS: atom_id res chain seq x y z
N MET A 1 19.13 11.89 18.71
CA MET A 1 17.84 11.26 18.36
C MET A 1 17.68 11.38 16.86
N THR A 2 17.73 10.28 16.12
CA THR A 2 17.46 10.28 14.67
C THR A 2 15.95 10.33 14.47
N GLU A 3 15.42 11.50 14.07
CA GLU A 3 14.04 11.59 13.58
C GLU A 3 13.88 10.65 12.40
N THR A 4 13.04 9.63 12.57
CA THR A 4 12.68 8.72 11.47
C THR A 4 11.73 9.49 10.57
N HIS A 5 12.27 10.13 9.53
CA HIS A 5 11.46 10.82 8.54
C HIS A 5 10.77 9.77 7.67
N VAL A 6 9.50 9.48 7.96
CA VAL A 6 8.70 8.53 7.17
C VAL A 6 8.33 9.19 5.85
N SER A 7 8.74 8.59 4.73
CA SER A 7 8.45 9.13 3.41
C SER A 7 6.95 9.12 3.10
N GLU A 8 6.52 10.04 2.25
CA GLU A 8 5.13 10.10 1.80
C GLU A 8 4.74 8.84 1.02
N ALA A 9 5.66 8.23 0.26
CA ALA A 9 5.38 6.96 -0.41
C ALA A 9 5.19 5.83 0.61
N ALA A 10 5.94 5.82 1.71
CA ALA A 10 5.77 4.84 2.79
C ALA A 10 4.41 4.97 3.46
N LYS A 11 3.94 6.20 3.71
CA LYS A 11 2.58 6.44 4.26
C LYS A 11 1.50 5.93 3.32
N ARG A 12 1.62 6.23 2.02
CA ARG A 12 0.68 5.77 0.98
C ARG A 12 0.64 4.25 0.86
N TYR A 13 1.80 3.59 0.92
CA TYR A 13 1.86 2.12 0.91
C TYR A 13 1.14 1.51 2.12
N VAL A 14 1.39 2.04 3.33
CA VAL A 14 0.72 1.56 4.54
C VAL A 14 -0.80 1.76 4.48
N GLU A 15 -1.26 2.92 3.99
CA GLU A 15 -2.69 3.19 3.81
C GLU A 15 -3.32 2.26 2.77
N ALA A 16 -2.67 2.07 1.63
CA ALA A 16 -3.14 1.18 0.57
C ALA A 16 -3.29 -0.27 1.06
N GLY A 17 -2.30 -0.78 1.82
CA GLY A 17 -2.37 -2.12 2.41
C GLY A 17 -3.49 -2.26 3.45
N ARG A 18 -3.81 -1.21 4.22
CA ARG A 18 -4.97 -1.22 5.13
C ARG A 18 -6.28 -1.37 4.38
N ILE A 19 -6.43 -0.69 3.23
CA ILE A 19 -7.62 -0.78 2.39
C ILE A 19 -7.73 -2.18 1.78
N ALA A 20 -6.65 -2.71 1.20
CA ALA A 20 -6.62 -4.07 0.64
C ALA A 20 -6.99 -5.13 1.69
N ALA A 21 -6.44 -5.02 2.90
CA ALA A 21 -6.75 -5.91 4.01
C ALA A 21 -8.18 -5.74 4.55
N ALA A 22 -8.77 -4.54 4.46
CA ALA A 22 -10.17 -4.31 4.83
C ALA A 22 -11.12 -4.99 3.84
N GLU A 23 -10.84 -4.91 2.54
CA GLU A 23 -11.65 -5.59 1.51
C GLU A 23 -11.46 -7.12 1.56
N ALA A 24 -10.23 -7.60 1.80
CA ALA A 24 -9.95 -9.03 1.95
C ALA A 24 -10.73 -9.66 3.13
N ARG A 25 -10.89 -8.92 4.23
CA ARG A 25 -11.65 -9.37 5.41
C ARG A 25 -13.14 -9.53 5.16
N LYS A 26 -13.68 -8.91 4.09
CA LYS A 26 -15.08 -9.10 3.69
C LYS A 26 -15.28 -10.40 2.90
N ALA A 27 -14.22 -11.10 2.50
CA ALA A 27 -14.36 -12.34 1.73
C ALA A 27 -15.27 -13.35 2.45
N GLY A 28 -16.28 -13.86 1.72
CA GLY A 28 -17.29 -14.76 2.27
C GLY A 28 -18.47 -14.07 2.95
N THR A 29 -18.50 -12.73 3.00
CA THR A 29 -19.66 -11.96 3.46
C THR A 29 -20.47 -11.39 2.28
N PRO A 30 -21.76 -11.07 2.46
CA PRO A 30 -22.57 -10.43 1.42
C PRO A 30 -22.03 -9.08 0.94
N GLU A 31 -21.21 -8.42 1.75
CA GLU A 31 -20.58 -7.13 1.46
C GLU A 31 -19.29 -7.27 0.65
N TYR A 32 -18.85 -8.50 0.33
CA TYR A 32 -17.68 -8.72 -0.50
C TYR A 32 -17.92 -8.26 -1.94
N ASP A 33 -17.10 -7.31 -2.40
CA ASP A 33 -17.00 -6.95 -3.81
C ASP A 33 -15.60 -7.32 -4.31
N HIS A 34 -15.54 -8.35 -5.16
CA HIS A 34 -14.30 -8.81 -5.78
C HIS A 34 -13.59 -7.70 -6.56
N ARG A 35 -14.33 -6.82 -7.24
CA ARG A 35 -13.75 -5.69 -7.99
C ARG A 35 -13.23 -4.60 -7.07
N ALA A 36 -13.84 -4.42 -5.90
CA ALA A 36 -13.32 -3.52 -4.88
C ALA A 36 -12.00 -4.06 -4.31
N HIS A 37 -11.95 -5.35 -4.01
CA HIS A 37 -10.74 -6.02 -3.56
C HIS A 37 -9.61 -5.94 -4.61
N ASP A 38 -9.87 -6.29 -5.87
CA ASP A 38 -8.88 -6.22 -6.95
C ASP A 38 -8.30 -4.81 -7.12
N ARG A 39 -9.16 -3.78 -7.06
CA ARG A 39 -8.71 -2.38 -7.14
C ARG A 39 -7.85 -1.99 -5.94
N ALA A 40 -8.19 -2.47 -4.74
CA ALA A 40 -7.41 -2.19 -3.55
C ALA A 40 -6.03 -2.85 -3.58
N VAL A 41 -5.95 -4.09 -4.06
CA VAL A 41 -4.68 -4.82 -4.26
C VAL A 41 -3.81 -4.14 -5.32
N GLU A 42 -4.39 -3.73 -6.44
CA GLU A 42 -3.65 -3.00 -7.49
C GLU A 42 -3.15 -1.64 -6.99
N HIS A 43 -3.94 -0.96 -6.15
CA HIS A 43 -3.51 0.28 -5.50
C HIS A 43 -2.35 0.06 -4.53
N GLU A 44 -2.40 -1.00 -3.71
CA GLU A 44 -1.29 -1.40 -2.83
C GLU A 44 -0.02 -1.71 -3.62
N ARG A 45 -0.15 -2.48 -4.71
CA ARG A 45 0.98 -2.80 -5.61
C ARG A 45 1.65 -1.54 -6.16
N ARG A 46 0.85 -0.58 -6.68
CA ARG A 46 1.39 0.68 -7.20
C ARG A 46 2.07 1.52 -6.12
N ALA A 47 1.53 1.53 -4.90
CA ALA A 47 2.14 2.25 -3.79
C ALA A 47 3.47 1.59 -3.35
N ALA A 48 3.55 0.26 -3.39
CA ALA A 48 4.80 -0.48 -3.14
C ALA A 48 5.87 -0.16 -4.19
N GLU A 49 5.49 -0.10 -5.47
CA GLU A 49 6.40 0.27 -6.57
C GLU A 49 6.92 1.70 -6.42
N ALA A 50 6.06 2.64 -6.04
CA ALA A 50 6.46 4.03 -5.79
C ALA A 50 7.45 4.13 -4.61
N LEU A 51 7.19 3.39 -3.52
CA LEU A 51 8.10 3.33 -2.38
C LEU A 51 9.46 2.72 -2.77
N ALA A 52 9.45 1.63 -3.53
CA ALA A 52 10.68 0.98 -4.00
C ALA A 52 11.49 1.92 -4.91
N ALA A 53 10.83 2.66 -5.80
CA ALA A 53 11.48 3.65 -6.65
C ALA A 53 12.10 4.80 -5.83
N GLU A 54 11.41 5.30 -4.81
CA GLU A 54 11.93 6.32 -3.90
C GLU A 54 13.18 5.81 -3.15
N GLN A 55 13.13 4.59 -2.61
CA GLN A 55 14.24 3.97 -1.90
C GLN A 55 15.46 3.75 -2.81
N ALA A 56 15.24 3.31 -4.05
CA ALA A 56 16.28 3.16 -5.05
C ALA A 56 16.92 4.51 -5.43
N SER A 57 16.14 5.59 -5.49
CA SER A 57 16.65 6.94 -5.76
C SER A 57 17.39 7.57 -4.57
N THR A 58 17.10 7.14 -3.34
CA THR A 58 17.67 7.69 -2.10
C THR A 58 19.00 7.02 -1.71
N THR A 59 19.30 5.85 -2.28
CA THR A 59 20.57 5.14 -2.05
C THR A 59 21.51 5.38 -3.24
N PRO A 60 22.39 6.40 -3.24
CA PRO A 60 23.50 6.43 -4.17
C PRO A 60 24.50 5.35 -3.73
N GLY A 61 24.93 4.52 -4.69
CA GLY A 61 26.00 3.53 -4.49
C GLY A 61 27.34 4.16 -4.13
#